data_AF-A0A832GSJ7-F1
#
_entry.id   AF-A0A832GSJ7-F1
#
_cell.length_a   1.000
_cell.length_b   1.000
_cell.length_c   1.000
_cell.angle_alpha   90.00
_cell.angle_beta   90.00
_cell.angle_gamma   90.00
#
_symmetry.space_group_name_H-M   'P 1'
#
loop_
_entity.id
_entity.type
_entity.pdbx_description
1 polymer ?
#
loop_
_entity_poly.entity_id
_entity_poly.type
_entity_poly.pdbx_seq_one_letter_code
_entity_poly.pdbx_strand_id
1 'polypeptide(L)'
;MKQKHFKNNFKGDFKNMKLHKLLIALFVFSLVLGASATTFAQDEEPWKEITEEQYLKQKEELTQQINNLKSDINALDNEVKALTSDLKDKDAKVKKAEEELKGLCDAAEYKKELEKVEKVVMDKDKSGVKVEDAEKMVAKLEASKCKCMGDYSSRLAKIKKELDAWKNPPQKADQYTVVKGDCLWKISNKFYKEPRAWFAIWEKNKDGVVSAPPKVPKTIKNPNLIYPGQVLRIPALTDAEKKAAVEKTKSYKNKWVKRVKKTDTTEVKKEEKKEEKKDVKKDDKKDVKKDVKKEEKKDVKKDEKKDVKKEEKKEEKKK
;
A
#
# COMPACT_ATOMS: atom_id res chain seq x y z
N MET A 1 -82.87 -35.19 -7.11
CA MET A 1 -82.69 -33.82 -7.66
C MET A 1 -81.56 -33.12 -6.90
N LYS A 2 -80.87 -32.13 -7.50
CA LYS A 2 -79.59 -31.61 -6.99
C LYS A 2 -79.76 -30.68 -5.77
N GLN A 3 -78.93 -30.87 -4.74
CA GLN A 3 -78.76 -29.84 -3.70
C GLN A 3 -78.08 -28.60 -4.28
N LYS A 4 -78.54 -27.41 -3.88
CA LYS A 4 -77.86 -26.14 -4.18
C LYS A 4 -76.99 -25.76 -2.99
N HIS A 5 -75.67 -25.88 -3.15
CA HIS A 5 -74.71 -25.34 -2.18
C HIS A 5 -74.81 -23.82 -2.13
N PHE A 6 -75.11 -23.27 -0.96
CA PHE A 6 -74.94 -21.85 -0.68
C PHE A 6 -73.45 -21.59 -0.39
N LYS A 7 -72.77 -20.82 -1.24
CA LYS A 7 -71.36 -20.45 -1.03
C LYS A 7 -71.29 -19.21 -0.14
N ASN A 8 -70.82 -19.37 1.11
CA ASN A 8 -70.47 -18.24 1.95
C ASN A 8 -69.19 -17.57 1.42
N ASN A 9 -69.34 -16.44 0.73
CA ASN A 9 -68.24 -15.54 0.39
C ASN A 9 -67.93 -14.65 1.60
N PHE A 10 -66.93 -15.04 2.40
CA PHE A 10 -66.34 -14.15 3.40
C PHE A 10 -64.82 -14.08 3.25
N LYS A 11 -64.37 -13.36 2.21
CA LYS A 11 -62.98 -12.90 2.07
C LYS A 11 -62.90 -11.44 2.51
N GLY A 12 -62.68 -11.24 3.80
CA GLY A 12 -62.24 -9.95 4.36
C GLY A 12 -60.72 -9.92 4.46
N ASP A 13 -60.07 -8.90 3.88
CA ASP A 13 -58.62 -8.76 3.91
C ASP A 13 -58.10 -8.32 5.29
N PHE A 14 -57.88 -9.30 6.18
CA PHE A 14 -57.29 -9.08 7.51
C PHE A 14 -55.84 -8.57 7.48
N LYS A 15 -55.18 -8.55 6.32
CA LYS A 15 -53.72 -8.38 6.20
C LYS A 15 -53.19 -6.97 6.52
N ASN A 16 -54.06 -5.95 6.57
CA ASN A 16 -53.68 -4.54 6.76
C ASN A 16 -54.28 -3.87 8.02
N MET A 17 -54.93 -4.62 8.92
CA MET A 17 -55.51 -4.05 10.14
C MET A 17 -54.48 -3.95 11.28
N LYS A 18 -54.30 -2.74 11.83
CA LYS A 18 -53.47 -2.51 13.04
C LYS A 18 -54.02 -3.37 14.19
N LEU A 19 -53.12 -4.01 14.95
CA LEU A 19 -53.41 -5.05 15.94
C LEU A 19 -54.59 -4.74 16.90
N HIS A 20 -54.69 -3.50 17.41
CA HIS A 20 -55.79 -3.07 18.27
C HIS A 20 -57.18 -3.17 17.61
N LYS A 21 -57.30 -2.93 16.30
CA LYS A 21 -58.57 -3.07 15.58
C LYS A 21 -58.97 -4.54 15.39
N LEU A 22 -57.99 -5.43 15.30
CA LEU A 22 -58.20 -6.87 15.20
C LEU A 22 -58.69 -7.43 16.55
N LEU A 23 -58.12 -6.97 17.67
CA LEU A 23 -58.59 -7.31 19.01
C LEU A 23 -60.02 -6.81 19.28
N ILE A 24 -60.36 -5.58 18.89
CA ILE A 24 -61.73 -5.06 19.01
C ILE A 24 -62.72 -5.86 18.15
N ALA A 25 -62.34 -6.22 16.92
CA ALA A 25 -63.18 -7.05 16.06
C ALA A 25 -63.44 -8.45 16.66
N LEU A 26 -62.43 -9.08 17.27
CA LEU A 26 -62.58 -10.36 17.98
C LEU A 26 -63.49 -10.23 19.21
N PHE A 27 -63.37 -9.14 19.97
CA PHE A 27 -64.20 -8.90 21.16
C PHE A 27 -65.67 -8.70 20.81
N VAL A 28 -65.97 -7.96 19.74
CA VAL A 28 -67.35 -7.76 19.25
C VAL A 28 -67.93 -9.04 18.64
N PHE A 29 -67.13 -9.83 17.92
CA PHE A 29 -67.57 -11.12 17.35
C PHE A 29 -67.87 -12.16 18.43
N SER A 30 -67.07 -12.19 19.51
CA SER A 30 -67.33 -12.97 20.72
C SER A 30 -68.69 -12.62 21.36
N LEU A 31 -69.02 -11.32 21.45
CA LEU A 31 -70.26 -10.86 22.07
C LEU A 31 -71.52 -11.25 21.27
N VAL A 32 -71.44 -11.24 19.93
CA VAL A 32 -72.58 -11.53 19.04
C VAL A 32 -72.89 -13.03 18.95
N LEU A 33 -71.89 -13.90 19.09
CA LEU A 33 -72.09 -15.36 19.10
C LEU A 33 -72.72 -15.87 20.41
N GLY A 34 -72.69 -15.10 21.50
CA GLY A 34 -73.26 -15.49 22.80
C GLY A 34 -74.78 -15.34 22.93
N ALA A 35 -75.48 -14.76 21.95
CA ALA A 35 -76.87 -14.29 22.09
C ALA A 35 -77.92 -15.09 21.28
N SER A 36 -77.60 -16.30 20.81
CA SER A 36 -78.56 -17.18 20.09
C SER A 36 -78.58 -18.59 20.70
N ALA A 37 -79.58 -18.86 21.54
CA ALA A 37 -79.87 -20.17 22.14
C ALA A 37 -80.50 -21.15 21.11
N THR A 38 -80.72 -22.45 21.33
CA THR A 38 -81.01 -23.22 22.57
C THR A 38 -80.57 -24.70 22.51
N THR A 39 -80.67 -25.38 23.67
CA THR A 39 -80.82 -26.85 23.85
C THR A 39 -79.69 -27.79 23.36
N PHE A 40 -78.65 -27.91 24.19
CA PHE A 40 -78.10 -29.22 24.55
C PHE A 40 -78.06 -29.33 26.09
N ALA A 41 -78.06 -30.55 26.62
CA ALA A 41 -78.34 -30.82 28.03
C ALA A 41 -77.36 -30.15 29.00
N GLN A 42 -77.89 -29.59 30.09
CA GLN A 42 -77.13 -29.33 31.32
C GLN A 42 -76.80 -30.68 31.98
N ASP A 43 -75.74 -31.33 31.51
CA ASP A 43 -74.77 -31.84 32.48
C ASP A 43 -74.04 -30.60 32.99
N GLU A 44 -74.53 -30.01 34.08
CA GLU A 44 -73.78 -28.98 34.78
C GLU A 44 -72.49 -29.63 35.28
N GLU A 45 -71.34 -29.26 34.70
CA GLU A 45 -70.08 -29.52 35.39
C GLU A 45 -70.24 -28.92 36.80
N PRO A 46 -70.15 -29.73 37.87
CA PRO A 46 -70.45 -29.23 39.19
C PRO A 46 -69.47 -28.11 39.48
N TRP A 47 -70.03 -26.90 39.69
CA TRP A 47 -69.27 -25.74 40.10
C TRP A 47 -68.33 -26.19 41.21
N LYS A 48 -67.01 -26.12 40.96
CA LYS A 48 -66.04 -26.49 41.99
C LYS A 48 -66.24 -25.53 43.15
N GLU A 49 -66.93 -26.00 44.18
CA GLU A 49 -67.08 -25.33 45.45
C GLU A 49 -65.68 -25.21 46.05
N ILE A 50 -65.01 -24.11 45.69
CA ILE A 50 -63.77 -23.68 46.30
C ILE A 50 -64.06 -23.54 47.78
N THR A 51 -63.42 -24.37 48.61
CA THR A 51 -63.68 -24.37 50.04
C THR A 51 -63.35 -22.99 50.62
N GLU A 52 -64.00 -22.60 51.72
CA GLU A 52 -63.78 -21.28 52.34
C GLU A 52 -62.28 -21.01 52.60
N GLU A 53 -61.54 -22.05 53.01
CA GLU A 53 -60.09 -22.04 53.16
C GLU A 53 -59.33 -21.76 51.84
N GLN A 54 -59.72 -22.38 50.72
CA GLN A 54 -59.13 -22.12 49.41
C GLN A 54 -59.43 -20.71 48.90
N TYR A 55 -60.63 -20.19 49.15
CA TYR A 55 -61.00 -18.81 48.82
C TYR A 55 -60.20 -17.79 49.64
N LEU A 56 -60.05 -18.02 50.95
CA LEU A 56 -59.22 -17.19 51.82
C LEU A 56 -57.76 -17.19 51.36
N LYS A 57 -57.22 -18.36 50.99
CA LYS A 57 -55.86 -18.48 50.45
C LYS A 57 -55.68 -17.71 49.13
N GLN A 58 -56.62 -17.81 48.19
CA GLN A 58 -56.60 -17.02 46.95
C GLN A 58 -56.65 -15.51 47.23
N LYS A 59 -57.49 -15.07 48.17
CA LYS A 59 -57.61 -13.67 48.58
C LYS A 59 -56.31 -13.15 49.21
N GLU A 60 -55.66 -13.95 50.05
CA GLU A 60 -54.36 -13.60 50.61
C GLU A 60 -53.27 -13.53 49.52
N GLU A 61 -53.20 -14.53 48.64
CA GLU A 61 -52.24 -14.54 47.51
C GLU A 61 -52.41 -13.31 46.60
N LEU A 62 -53.63 -12.98 46.20
CA LEU A 62 -53.93 -11.77 45.43
C LEU A 62 -53.56 -10.49 46.20
N THR A 63 -53.74 -10.46 47.52
CA THR A 63 -53.33 -9.33 48.36
C THR A 63 -51.80 -9.18 48.41
N GLN A 64 -51.07 -10.30 48.50
CA GLN A 64 -49.60 -10.32 48.42
C GLN A 64 -49.12 -9.87 47.03
N GLN A 65 -49.74 -10.35 45.95
CA GLN A 65 -49.44 -9.90 44.57
C GLN A 65 -49.67 -8.39 44.40
N ILE A 66 -50.77 -7.83 44.92
CA ILE A 66 -51.05 -6.39 44.89
C ILE A 66 -49.97 -5.61 45.65
N ASN A 67 -49.54 -6.08 46.83
CA ASN A 67 -48.51 -5.42 47.63
C ASN A 67 -47.13 -5.46 46.92
N ASN A 68 -46.77 -6.59 46.31
CA ASN A 68 -45.54 -6.73 45.53
C ASN A 68 -45.55 -5.79 44.31
N LEU A 69 -46.61 -5.83 43.49
CA LEU A 69 -46.75 -4.93 42.33
C LEU A 69 -46.73 -3.44 42.73
N LYS A 70 -47.29 -3.09 43.90
CA LYS A 70 -47.22 -1.72 44.44
C LYS A 70 -45.79 -1.34 44.87
N SER A 71 -45.02 -2.28 45.41
CA SER A 71 -43.59 -2.09 45.68
C SER A 71 -42.80 -1.89 44.38
N ASP A 72 -43.06 -2.72 43.36
CA ASP A 72 -42.39 -2.65 42.06
C ASP A 72 -42.69 -1.31 41.34
N ILE A 73 -43.94 -0.84 41.39
CA ILE A 73 -44.31 0.49 40.86
C ILE A 73 -43.54 1.60 41.56
N ASN A 74 -43.39 1.55 42.88
CA ASN A 74 -42.62 2.56 43.62
C ASN A 74 -41.11 2.48 43.31
N ALA A 75 -40.56 1.28 43.10
CA ALA A 75 -39.17 1.09 42.69
C ALA A 75 -38.93 1.67 41.29
N LEU A 76 -39.79 1.32 40.32
CA LEU A 76 -39.72 1.81 38.94
C LEU A 76 -39.91 3.34 38.84
N ASP A 77 -40.80 3.93 39.64
CA ASP A 77 -40.96 5.39 39.70
C ASP A 77 -39.70 6.09 40.24
N ASN A 78 -39.03 5.50 41.24
CA ASN A 78 -37.74 5.99 41.73
C ASN A 78 -36.62 5.83 40.68
N GLU A 79 -36.56 4.72 39.94
CA GLU A 79 -35.62 4.52 38.84
C GLU A 79 -35.85 5.53 37.70
N VAL A 80 -37.10 5.75 37.29
CA VAL A 80 -37.47 6.74 36.27
C VAL A 80 -37.08 8.15 36.71
N LYS A 81 -37.31 8.52 37.98
CA LYS A 81 -36.86 9.80 38.54
C LYS A 81 -35.33 9.94 38.52
N ALA A 82 -34.61 8.90 38.94
CA ALA A 82 -33.16 8.87 38.92
C ALA A 82 -32.62 9.04 37.49
N LEU A 83 -33.07 8.21 36.53
CA LEU A 83 -32.70 8.29 35.12
C LEU A 83 -33.04 9.65 34.48
N THR A 84 -34.17 10.26 34.87
CA THR A 84 -34.57 11.59 34.39
C THR A 84 -33.65 12.69 34.93
N SER A 85 -33.17 12.58 36.17
CA SER A 85 -32.12 13.47 36.69
C SER A 85 -30.80 13.25 35.95
N ASP A 86 -30.42 11.98 35.78
CA ASP A 86 -29.18 11.55 35.14
C ASP A 86 -29.09 11.97 33.66
N LEU A 87 -30.23 12.07 32.97
CA LEU A 87 -30.33 12.63 31.62
C LEU A 87 -30.16 14.16 31.63
N LYS A 88 -30.84 14.88 32.53
CA LYS A 88 -30.68 16.35 32.67
C LYS A 88 -29.22 16.74 32.96
N ASP A 89 -28.53 15.99 33.81
CA ASP A 89 -27.12 16.24 34.12
C ASP A 89 -26.20 15.94 32.93
N LYS A 90 -26.52 14.93 32.12
CA LYS A 90 -25.78 14.64 30.88
C LYS A 90 -26.05 15.71 29.81
N ASP A 91 -27.31 16.13 29.62
CA ASP A 91 -27.68 17.23 28.72
C ASP A 91 -27.00 18.55 29.10
N ALA A 92 -26.91 18.87 30.39
CA ALA A 92 -26.19 20.04 30.89
C ALA A 92 -24.68 19.95 30.59
N LYS A 93 -24.07 18.78 30.77
CA LYS A 93 -22.65 18.53 30.42
C LYS A 93 -22.41 18.61 28.92
N VAL A 94 -23.31 18.07 28.08
CA VAL A 94 -23.23 18.15 26.63
C VAL A 94 -23.32 19.60 26.17
N LYS A 95 -24.32 20.37 26.62
CA LYS A 95 -24.45 21.80 26.28
C LYS A 95 -23.22 22.61 26.65
N LYS A 96 -22.67 22.40 27.85
CA LYS A 96 -21.43 23.05 28.28
C LYS A 96 -20.24 22.68 27.37
N ALA A 97 -20.11 21.40 27.00
CA ALA A 97 -19.06 20.95 26.09
C ALA A 97 -19.24 21.50 24.65
N GLU A 98 -20.48 21.67 24.18
CA GLU A 98 -20.80 22.31 22.89
C GLU A 98 -20.47 23.80 22.89
N GLU A 99 -20.77 24.52 23.98
CA GLU A 99 -20.40 25.93 24.18
C GLU A 99 -18.87 26.12 24.23
N GLU A 100 -18.16 25.28 25.00
CA GLU A 100 -16.70 25.27 25.06
C GLU A 100 -16.06 24.96 23.69
N LEU A 101 -16.60 23.96 22.98
CA LEU A 101 -16.14 23.61 21.62
C LEU A 101 -16.36 24.74 20.63
N LYS A 102 -17.53 25.39 20.65
CA LYS A 102 -17.85 26.55 19.80
C LYS A 102 -16.94 27.74 20.10
N GLY A 103 -16.60 27.98 21.37
CA GLY A 103 -15.63 29.00 21.78
C GLY A 103 -14.19 28.72 21.32
N LEU A 104 -13.83 27.44 21.15
CA LEU A 104 -12.53 27.01 20.65
C LEU A 104 -12.44 26.99 19.11
N CYS A 105 -13.57 26.80 18.43
CA CYS A 105 -13.65 26.42 17.02
C CYS A 105 -15.06 26.64 16.43
N ASP A 106 -15.22 27.55 15.46
CA ASP A 106 -16.41 27.51 14.60
C ASP A 106 -16.25 26.40 13.54
N ALA A 107 -16.73 25.21 13.88
CA ALA A 107 -16.68 24.04 13.01
C ALA A 107 -17.52 24.20 11.73
N ALA A 108 -18.51 25.09 11.70
CA ALA A 108 -19.38 25.30 10.55
C ALA A 108 -18.75 26.26 9.53
N GLU A 109 -18.08 27.32 10.00
CA GLU A 109 -17.29 28.21 9.16
C GLU A 109 -16.03 27.51 8.63
N TYR A 110 -15.29 26.82 9.50
CA TYR A 110 -14.09 26.06 9.10
C TYR A 110 -14.42 25.00 8.03
N LYS A 111 -15.56 24.30 8.15
CA LYS A 111 -16.01 23.35 7.12
C LYS A 111 -16.24 24.02 5.77
N LYS A 112 -16.90 25.18 5.74
CA LYS A 112 -17.15 25.95 4.51
C LYS A 112 -15.85 26.42 3.87
N GLU A 113 -14.87 26.87 4.66
CA GLU A 113 -13.55 27.24 4.15
C GLU A 113 -12.78 26.03 3.61
N LEU A 114 -12.75 24.92 4.34
CA LEU A 114 -12.10 23.68 3.91
C LEU A 114 -12.71 23.13 2.61
N GLU A 115 -14.03 23.19 2.44
CA GLU A 115 -14.69 22.82 1.17
C GLU A 115 -14.37 23.77 0.01
N LYS A 116 -14.22 25.08 0.25
CA LYS A 116 -13.78 26.04 -0.77
C LYS A 116 -12.34 25.73 -1.21
N VAL A 117 -11.44 25.54 -0.25
CA VAL A 117 -10.01 25.25 -0.53
C VAL A 117 -9.85 23.90 -1.20
N GLU A 118 -10.61 22.87 -0.79
CA GLU A 118 -10.62 21.58 -1.47
C GLU A 118 -11.03 21.74 -2.94
N LYS A 119 -12.11 22.47 -3.24
CA LYS A 119 -12.50 22.75 -4.64
C LYS A 119 -11.42 23.51 -5.41
N VAL A 120 -10.82 24.55 -4.83
CA VAL A 120 -9.77 25.35 -5.48
C VAL A 120 -8.54 24.51 -5.85
N VAL A 121 -8.12 23.59 -4.98
CA VAL A 121 -6.94 22.74 -5.19
C VAL A 121 -7.24 21.55 -6.11
N MET A 122 -8.43 20.96 -6.04
CA MET A 122 -8.82 19.82 -6.88
C MET A 122 -9.16 20.27 -8.32
N ASP A 123 -9.86 21.39 -8.51
CA ASP A 123 -10.17 22.01 -9.81
C ASP A 123 -9.17 23.14 -10.17
N LYS A 124 -7.88 22.94 -9.90
CA LYS A 124 -6.81 23.94 -10.09
C LYS A 124 -6.79 24.65 -11.45
N ASP A 125 -7.14 23.95 -12.53
CA ASP A 125 -7.15 24.50 -13.89
C ASP A 125 -8.37 25.41 -14.16
N LYS A 126 -9.43 25.30 -13.35
CA LYS A 126 -10.68 26.09 -13.48
C LYS A 126 -10.83 27.14 -12.39
N SER A 127 -10.17 26.98 -11.24
CA SER A 127 -10.34 27.88 -10.10
C SER A 127 -9.77 29.28 -10.35
N GLY A 128 -8.80 29.42 -11.26
CA GLY A 128 -8.14 30.69 -11.58
C GLY A 128 -7.29 31.28 -10.44
N VAL A 129 -7.18 30.56 -9.32
CA VAL A 129 -6.40 30.95 -8.14
C VAL A 129 -4.94 30.55 -8.34
N LYS A 130 -4.00 31.39 -7.91
CA LYS A 130 -2.57 31.08 -7.96
C LYS A 130 -2.14 30.19 -6.79
N VAL A 131 -1.07 29.42 -6.98
CA VAL A 131 -0.55 28.48 -5.97
C VAL A 131 -0.24 29.20 -4.66
N GLU A 132 0.32 30.42 -4.72
CA GLU A 132 0.70 31.21 -3.55
C GLU A 132 -0.50 31.67 -2.73
N ASP A 133 -1.67 31.84 -3.36
CA ASP A 133 -2.90 32.22 -2.67
C ASP A 133 -3.62 30.99 -2.09
N ALA A 134 -3.57 29.84 -2.78
CA ALA A 134 -4.00 28.56 -2.23
C ALA A 134 -3.16 28.16 -0.99
N GLU A 135 -1.84 28.39 -1.00
CA GLU A 135 -0.96 28.22 0.15
C GLU A 135 -1.39 29.07 1.36
N LYS A 136 -1.74 30.35 1.15
CA LYS A 136 -2.26 31.21 2.23
C LYS A 136 -3.58 30.70 2.79
N MET A 137 -4.47 30.16 1.95
CA MET A 137 -5.74 29.59 2.42
C MET A 137 -5.51 28.31 3.24
N VAL A 138 -4.63 27.41 2.79
CA VAL A 138 -4.25 26.21 3.57
C VAL A 138 -3.57 26.60 4.88
N ALA A 139 -2.69 27.60 4.89
CA ALA A 139 -2.04 28.09 6.11
C ALA A 139 -3.04 28.66 7.14
N LYS A 140 -4.10 29.34 6.70
CA LYS A 140 -5.21 29.78 7.57
C LYS A 140 -5.96 28.60 8.19
N LEU A 141 -6.28 27.58 7.39
CA LEU A 141 -6.91 26.34 7.89
C LEU A 141 -5.99 25.61 8.89
N GLU A 142 -4.69 25.63 8.67
CA GLU A 142 -3.72 25.03 9.59
C GLU A 142 -3.56 25.76 10.93
N ALA A 143 -3.73 27.08 10.93
CA ALA A 143 -3.70 27.89 12.14
C ALA A 143 -4.95 27.71 13.01
N SER A 144 -6.07 27.23 12.43
CA SER A 144 -7.30 26.97 13.17
C SER A 144 -7.22 25.70 14.01
N LYS A 145 -7.63 25.80 15.28
CA LYS A 145 -7.76 24.67 16.21
C LYS A 145 -8.74 23.60 15.71
N CYS A 146 -9.66 23.95 14.81
CA CYS A 146 -10.62 23.03 14.19
C CYS A 146 -9.98 21.88 13.38
N LYS A 147 -8.72 22.01 12.96
CA LYS A 147 -8.00 21.03 12.12
C LYS A 147 -8.08 19.58 12.63
N CYS A 148 -8.11 19.38 13.95
CA CYS A 148 -8.07 18.05 14.57
C CYS A 148 -9.45 17.38 14.72
N MET A 149 -10.54 18.06 14.35
CA MET A 149 -11.91 17.54 14.49
C MET A 149 -12.31 16.65 13.30
N GLY A 150 -13.01 15.55 13.59
CA GLY A 150 -13.66 14.71 12.58
C GLY A 150 -12.72 14.19 11.48
N ASP A 151 -13.14 14.35 10.22
CA ASP A 151 -12.38 13.96 9.02
C ASP A 151 -11.44 15.07 8.49
N TYR A 152 -11.46 16.25 9.10
CA TYR A 152 -10.78 17.44 8.59
C TYR A 152 -9.26 17.29 8.50
N SER A 153 -8.63 16.61 9.46
CA SER A 153 -7.19 16.35 9.45
C SER A 153 -6.78 15.54 8.20
N SER A 154 -7.54 14.50 7.88
CA SER A 154 -7.32 13.64 6.70
C SER A 154 -7.56 14.39 5.40
N ARG A 155 -8.61 15.22 5.34
CA ARG A 155 -8.90 16.06 4.17
C ARG A 155 -7.83 17.13 3.95
N LEU A 156 -7.39 17.80 5.01
CA LEU A 156 -6.31 18.80 4.94
C LEU A 156 -4.97 18.16 4.53
N ALA A 157 -4.67 16.94 4.98
CA ALA A 157 -3.50 16.18 4.53
C ALA A 157 -3.57 15.86 3.02
N LYS A 158 -4.75 15.49 2.50
CA LYS A 158 -4.97 15.30 1.06
C LYS A 158 -4.81 16.62 0.28
N ILE A 159 -5.41 17.72 0.75
CA ILE A 159 -5.29 19.05 0.14
C ILE A 159 -3.83 19.49 0.07
N LYS A 160 -3.06 19.36 1.14
CA LYS A 160 -1.60 19.63 1.16
C LYS A 160 -0.87 18.84 0.08
N LYS A 161 -1.11 17.53 0.00
CA LYS A 161 -0.45 16.65 -0.98
C LYS A 161 -0.75 17.06 -2.42
N GLU A 162 -2.00 17.42 -2.73
CA GLU A 162 -2.37 17.90 -4.07
C GLU A 162 -1.84 19.31 -4.35
N LEU A 163 -1.72 20.17 -3.33
CA LEU A 163 -1.06 21.49 -3.42
C LEU A 163 0.45 21.36 -3.67
N ASP A 164 1.13 20.44 -2.99
CA ASP A 164 2.52 20.07 -3.27
C ASP A 164 2.69 19.56 -4.70
N ALA A 165 1.75 18.74 -5.18
CA ALA A 165 1.69 18.23 -6.56
C ALA A 165 1.18 19.26 -7.59
N TRP A 166 0.72 20.44 -7.16
CA TRP A 166 0.42 21.58 -8.02
C TRP A 166 1.63 22.51 -8.11
N LYS A 167 2.26 22.83 -6.96
CA LYS A 167 3.51 23.59 -6.87
C LYS A 167 4.65 22.91 -7.62
N ASN A 168 4.79 21.60 -7.42
CA ASN A 168 5.76 20.74 -8.08
C ASN A 168 5.00 19.67 -8.87
N PRO A 169 4.52 19.97 -10.09
CA PRO A 169 3.80 18.99 -10.90
C PRO A 169 4.66 17.75 -11.09
N PRO A 170 4.11 16.52 -10.89
CA PRO A 170 4.86 15.30 -11.10
C PRO A 170 5.29 15.23 -12.56
N GLN A 171 6.58 15.45 -12.80
CA GLN A 171 7.20 15.45 -14.12
C GLN A 171 6.82 14.17 -14.85
N LYS A 172 6.00 14.29 -15.90
CA LYS A 172 5.73 13.17 -16.80
C LYS A 172 7.07 12.71 -17.35
N ALA A 173 7.41 11.45 -17.08
CA ALA A 173 8.61 10.86 -17.63
C ALA A 173 8.31 10.48 -19.07
N ASP A 174 8.86 11.26 -20.01
CA ASP A 174 8.78 10.93 -21.44
C ASP A 174 9.45 9.58 -21.70
N GLN A 175 9.01 8.90 -22.76
CA GLN A 175 9.58 7.62 -23.16
C GLN A 175 10.40 7.79 -24.44
N TYR A 176 11.63 7.28 -24.44
CA TYR A 176 12.50 7.33 -25.61
C TYR A 176 13.03 5.96 -25.98
N THR A 177 12.78 5.57 -27.24
CA THR A 177 13.36 4.36 -27.84
C THR A 177 14.76 4.66 -28.35
N VAL A 178 15.76 3.98 -27.78
CA VAL A 178 17.18 4.11 -28.16
C VAL A 178 17.40 3.69 -29.61
N VAL A 179 18.08 4.51 -30.40
CA VAL A 179 18.43 4.23 -31.81
C VAL A 179 19.90 3.77 -31.91
N LYS A 180 20.26 3.03 -32.96
CA LYS A 180 21.64 2.61 -33.22
C LYS A 180 22.58 3.83 -33.30
N GLY A 181 23.58 3.88 -32.42
CA GLY A 181 24.54 4.99 -32.33
C GLY A 181 24.19 6.06 -31.28
N ASP A 182 23.07 5.92 -30.57
CA ASP A 182 22.78 6.72 -29.38
C ASP A 182 23.68 6.36 -28.19
N CYS A 183 23.91 7.35 -27.33
CA CYS A 183 24.47 7.18 -26.00
C CYS A 183 23.72 8.12 -25.04
N LEU A 184 23.75 7.85 -23.73
CA LEU A 184 23.00 8.65 -22.76
C LEU A 184 23.32 10.16 -22.82
N TRP A 185 24.55 10.52 -23.20
CA TRP A 185 25.00 11.91 -23.43
C TRP A 185 24.23 12.58 -24.59
N LYS A 186 24.08 11.90 -25.74
CA LYS A 186 23.31 12.40 -26.90
C LYS A 186 21.82 12.53 -26.56
N ILE A 187 21.27 11.54 -25.86
CA ILE A 187 19.87 11.54 -25.41
C ILE A 187 19.64 12.72 -24.45
N SER A 188 20.52 12.92 -23.45
CA SER A 188 20.49 14.07 -22.55
C SER A 188 20.53 15.41 -23.29
N ASN A 189 21.36 15.53 -24.33
CA ASN A 189 21.42 16.73 -25.15
C ASN A 189 20.10 16.98 -25.90
N LYS A 190 19.48 15.93 -26.44
CA LYS A 190 18.22 16.00 -27.20
C LYS A 190 17.03 16.43 -26.32
N PHE A 191 16.93 15.91 -25.10
CA PHE A 191 15.79 16.17 -24.21
C PHE A 191 15.99 17.38 -23.29
N TYR A 192 17.17 17.54 -22.69
CA TYR A 192 17.39 18.58 -21.66
C TYR A 192 18.16 19.80 -22.17
N LYS A 193 18.70 19.75 -23.41
CA LYS A 193 19.69 20.70 -23.95
C LYS A 193 20.98 20.82 -23.10
N GLU A 194 21.18 19.90 -22.15
CA GLU A 194 22.37 19.79 -21.31
C GLU A 194 22.92 18.36 -21.43
N PRO A 195 24.00 18.13 -22.20
CA PRO A 195 24.53 16.79 -22.41
C PRO A 195 25.11 16.15 -21.14
N ARG A 196 25.57 16.93 -20.15
CA ARG A 196 26.15 16.41 -18.90
C ARG A 196 25.10 15.93 -17.90
N ALA A 197 23.81 16.17 -18.12
CA ALA A 197 22.71 15.69 -17.26
C ALA A 197 22.33 14.21 -17.49
N TRP A 198 23.09 13.47 -18.33
CA TRP A 198 22.82 12.08 -18.70
C TRP A 198 22.69 11.11 -17.52
N PHE A 199 23.32 11.42 -16.38
CA PHE A 199 23.26 10.59 -15.18
C PHE A 199 21.83 10.46 -14.64
N ALA A 200 20.96 11.47 -14.80
CA ALA A 200 19.57 11.37 -14.38
C ALA A 200 18.78 10.32 -15.18
N ILE A 201 19.05 10.19 -16.48
CA ILE A 201 18.46 9.15 -17.33
C ILE A 201 18.94 7.77 -16.85
N TRP A 202 20.24 7.63 -16.56
CA TRP A 202 20.76 6.37 -16.02
C TRP A 202 20.14 6.02 -14.66
N GLU A 203 20.14 6.96 -13.71
CA GLU A 203 19.65 6.76 -12.34
C GLU A 203 18.18 6.33 -12.31
N LYS A 204 17.36 6.82 -13.26
CA LYS A 204 15.93 6.46 -13.38
C LYS A 204 15.68 5.09 -14.04
N ASN A 205 16.64 4.54 -14.80
CA ASN A 205 16.50 3.30 -15.57
C ASN A 205 17.46 2.17 -15.12
N LYS A 206 18.36 2.42 -14.16
CA LYS A 206 19.35 1.44 -13.68
C LYS A 206 18.69 0.13 -13.20
N ASP A 207 17.55 0.25 -12.51
CA ASP A 207 16.80 -0.86 -11.91
C ASP A 207 15.74 -1.46 -12.86
N GLY A 208 15.49 -0.83 -14.02
CA GLY A 208 14.51 -1.30 -15.01
C GLY A 208 14.18 -0.27 -16.09
N VAL A 209 14.31 -0.66 -17.36
CA VAL A 209 13.76 0.08 -18.53
C VAL A 209 12.28 -0.25 -18.74
N VAL A 210 11.55 0.53 -19.54
CA VAL A 210 10.12 0.28 -19.83
C VAL A 210 9.94 -0.98 -20.67
N SER A 211 10.75 -1.10 -21.73
CA SER A 211 10.75 -2.26 -22.63
C SER A 211 12.17 -2.48 -23.17
N ALA A 212 12.48 -3.72 -23.51
CA ALA A 212 13.75 -4.12 -24.12
C ALA A 212 13.50 -5.26 -25.12
N PRO A 213 14.26 -5.31 -26.24
CA PRO A 213 14.18 -6.42 -27.18
C PRO A 213 14.58 -7.77 -26.54
N PRO A 214 14.22 -8.91 -27.18
CA PRO A 214 14.73 -10.21 -26.77
C PRO A 214 16.26 -10.22 -26.69
N LYS A 215 16.82 -10.95 -25.70
CA LYS A 215 18.26 -11.07 -25.42
C LYS A 215 18.96 -9.78 -24.94
N VAL A 216 18.23 -8.68 -24.70
CA VAL A 216 18.78 -7.42 -24.14
C VAL A 216 18.47 -7.34 -22.63
N PRO A 217 19.42 -6.92 -21.77
CA PRO A 217 19.15 -6.75 -20.34
C PRO A 217 18.12 -5.64 -20.09
N LYS A 218 17.16 -5.90 -19.18
CA LYS A 218 16.18 -4.91 -18.74
C LYS A 218 16.73 -3.92 -17.70
N THR A 219 17.89 -4.19 -17.10
CA THR A 219 18.52 -3.35 -16.07
C THR A 219 19.86 -2.79 -16.58
N ILE A 220 20.10 -1.51 -16.35
CA ILE A 220 21.28 -0.79 -16.84
C ILE A 220 22.28 -0.64 -15.70
N LYS A 221 23.05 -1.69 -15.39
CA LYS A 221 24.09 -1.63 -14.33
C LYS A 221 25.28 -0.73 -14.71
N ASN A 222 25.59 -0.63 -16.00
CA ASN A 222 26.65 0.22 -16.53
C ASN A 222 26.02 1.30 -17.44
N PRO A 223 26.16 2.61 -17.16
CA PRO A 223 25.55 3.68 -17.97
C PRO A 223 26.02 3.69 -19.42
N ASN A 224 27.18 3.09 -19.72
CA ASN A 224 27.70 3.01 -21.09
C ASN A 224 27.07 1.88 -21.91
N LEU A 225 26.26 0.99 -21.31
CA LEU A 225 25.62 -0.14 -21.97
C LEU A 225 24.11 0.12 -22.15
N ILE A 226 23.78 0.82 -23.24
CA ILE A 226 22.42 0.91 -23.77
C ILE A 226 22.36 0.28 -25.16
N TYR A 227 21.22 -0.27 -25.52
CA TYR A 227 21.03 -1.07 -26.73
C TYR A 227 19.87 -0.52 -27.57
N PRO A 228 19.95 -0.59 -28.92
CA PRO A 228 18.87 -0.17 -29.80
C PRO A 228 17.55 -0.89 -29.48
N GLY A 229 16.44 -0.16 -29.52
CA GLY A 229 15.11 -0.68 -29.19
C GLY A 229 14.78 -0.74 -27.69
N GLN A 230 15.71 -0.41 -26.78
CA GLN A 230 15.34 -0.18 -25.37
C GLN A 230 14.51 1.09 -25.23
N VAL A 231 13.43 1.04 -24.45
CA VAL A 231 12.58 2.19 -24.15
C VAL A 231 12.91 2.73 -22.76
N LEU A 232 13.57 3.89 -22.71
CA LEU A 232 14.02 4.55 -21.49
C LEU A 232 12.98 5.54 -20.97
N ARG A 233 12.86 5.65 -19.64
CA ARG A 233 12.13 6.72 -18.95
C ARG A 233 13.02 7.96 -18.84
N ILE A 234 12.60 9.08 -19.41
CA ILE A 234 13.31 10.36 -19.43
C ILE A 234 12.63 11.30 -18.41
N PRO A 235 13.18 11.52 -17.20
CA PRO A 235 12.60 12.44 -16.22
C PRO A 235 12.69 13.91 -16.71
N ALA A 236 11.59 14.67 -16.70
CA ALA A 236 11.52 16.02 -17.26
C ALA A 236 12.11 17.13 -16.34
N LEU A 237 13.43 17.06 -16.10
CA LEU A 237 14.16 17.86 -15.10
C LEU A 237 13.93 19.39 -15.18
N THR A 238 13.71 20.01 -14.02
CA THR A 238 13.87 21.47 -13.82
C THR A 238 15.34 21.91 -13.91
N ASP A 239 15.61 23.20 -14.05
CA ASP A 239 16.99 23.71 -14.16
C ASP A 239 17.84 23.49 -12.90
N ALA A 240 17.23 23.44 -11.72
CA ALA A 240 17.89 23.06 -10.48
C ALA A 240 18.31 21.57 -10.51
N GLU A 241 17.41 20.69 -10.97
CA GLU A 241 17.67 19.25 -11.08
C GLU A 241 18.66 18.92 -12.20
N LYS A 242 18.67 19.67 -13.31
CA LYS A 242 19.72 19.58 -14.35
C LYS A 242 21.09 19.86 -13.73
N LYS A 243 21.25 20.95 -12.97
CA LYS A 243 22.52 21.27 -12.27
C LYS A 243 22.92 20.15 -11.31
N ALA A 244 21.99 19.64 -10.50
CA ALA A 244 22.24 18.51 -9.60
C ALA A 244 22.67 17.23 -10.37
N ALA A 245 22.05 16.92 -11.51
CA ALA A 245 22.42 15.81 -12.38
C ALA A 245 23.82 15.96 -12.97
N VAL A 246 24.23 17.18 -13.35
CA VAL A 246 25.60 17.47 -13.81
C VAL A 246 26.64 17.25 -12.71
N GLU A 247 26.35 17.63 -11.46
CA GLU A 247 27.24 17.33 -10.32
C GLU A 247 27.33 15.83 -10.02
N LYS A 248 26.20 15.09 -10.09
CA LYS A 248 26.22 13.62 -10.01
C LYS A 248 27.08 13.00 -11.10
N THR A 249 26.98 13.48 -12.35
CA THR A 249 27.84 13.06 -13.47
C THR A 249 29.32 13.28 -13.19
N LYS A 250 29.71 14.47 -12.68
CA LYS A 250 31.09 14.79 -12.29
C LYS A 250 31.60 13.84 -11.19
N SER A 251 30.80 13.64 -10.15
CA SER A 251 31.11 12.73 -9.03
C SER A 251 31.31 11.29 -9.49
N TYR A 252 30.41 10.78 -10.35
CA TYR A 252 30.52 9.46 -10.96
C TYR A 252 31.81 9.30 -11.78
N LYS A 253 32.10 10.28 -12.66
CA LYS A 253 33.34 10.29 -13.46
C LYS A 253 34.58 10.27 -12.56
N ASN A 254 34.63 11.10 -11.53
CA ASN A 254 35.75 11.17 -10.60
C ASN A 254 35.93 9.86 -9.82
N LYS A 255 34.84 9.21 -9.38
CA LYS A 255 34.88 7.89 -8.73
C LYS A 255 35.34 6.78 -9.69
N TRP A 256 34.99 6.86 -10.97
CA TRP A 256 35.49 5.93 -11.99
C TRP A 256 36.99 6.13 -12.24
N VAL A 257 37.45 7.36 -12.49
CA VAL A 257 38.89 7.68 -12.69
C VAL A 257 39.74 7.25 -11.49
N LYS A 258 39.28 7.47 -10.25
CA LYS A 258 39.98 7.02 -9.04
C LYS A 258 40.08 5.48 -8.93
N ARG A 259 39.10 4.74 -9.43
CA ARG A 259 39.15 3.26 -9.46
C ARG A 259 40.14 2.76 -10.51
N VAL A 260 40.10 3.32 -11.72
CA VAL A 260 41.04 2.96 -12.81
C VAL A 260 42.48 3.23 -12.38
N LYS A 261 42.81 4.44 -11.92
CA LYS A 261 44.17 4.74 -11.42
C LYS A 261 44.65 3.81 -10.30
N LYS A 262 43.73 3.29 -9.48
CA LYS A 262 44.04 2.31 -8.43
C LYS A 262 44.27 0.89 -9.00
N THR A 263 43.54 0.45 -10.03
CA THR A 263 43.84 -0.82 -10.69
C THR A 263 45.20 -0.75 -11.38
N ASP A 264 45.47 0.33 -12.12
CA ASP A 264 46.73 0.53 -12.85
C ASP A 264 47.94 0.46 -11.90
N THR A 265 47.90 1.18 -10.76
CA THR A 265 48.97 1.13 -9.74
C THR A 265 49.06 -0.20 -8.97
N THR A 266 47.99 -1.00 -8.94
CA THR A 266 48.01 -2.34 -8.33
C THR A 266 48.54 -3.40 -9.30
N GLU A 267 48.32 -3.21 -10.60
CA GLU A 267 48.81 -4.09 -11.66
C GLU A 267 50.31 -3.89 -11.90
N VAL A 268 50.79 -2.64 -12.01
CA VAL A 268 52.24 -2.33 -12.07
C VAL A 268 52.99 -2.97 -10.89
N LYS A 269 52.50 -2.80 -9.65
CA LYS A 269 53.10 -3.37 -8.44
C LYS A 269 53.03 -4.91 -8.36
N LYS A 270 52.23 -5.55 -9.22
CA LYS A 270 52.12 -7.01 -9.36
C LYS A 270 52.99 -7.54 -10.49
N GLU A 271 53.30 -6.72 -11.48
CA GLU A 271 54.22 -7.01 -12.58
C GLU A 271 55.68 -6.83 -12.17
N GLU A 272 56.02 -5.74 -11.45
CA GLU A 272 57.36 -5.55 -10.81
C GLU A 272 57.76 -6.79 -9.99
N LYS A 273 56.85 -7.28 -9.13
CA LYS A 273 57.05 -8.47 -8.28
C LYS A 273 57.07 -9.81 -9.04
N LYS A 274 56.81 -9.79 -10.34
CA LYS A 274 56.85 -10.95 -11.25
C LYS A 274 58.12 -10.93 -12.12
N GLU A 275 58.67 -9.75 -12.39
CA GLU A 275 59.96 -9.55 -13.07
C GLU A 275 61.13 -9.82 -12.11
N GLU A 276 61.10 -9.30 -10.86
CA GLU A 276 62.07 -9.67 -9.81
C GLU A 276 62.22 -11.19 -9.62
N LYS A 277 61.15 -11.97 -9.87
CA LYS A 277 61.17 -13.44 -9.77
C LYS A 277 61.64 -14.17 -11.03
N LYS A 278 61.79 -13.47 -12.16
CA LYS A 278 62.36 -14.03 -13.39
C LYS A 278 63.87 -13.86 -13.45
N ASP A 279 64.38 -12.72 -13.03
CA ASP A 279 65.80 -12.39 -13.19
C ASP A 279 66.70 -13.24 -12.28
N VAL A 280 66.26 -13.52 -11.03
CA VAL A 280 66.92 -14.47 -10.11
C VAL A 280 67.12 -15.86 -10.75
N LYS A 281 66.34 -16.25 -11.75
CA LYS A 281 66.41 -17.60 -12.37
C LYS A 281 67.29 -17.66 -13.63
N LYS A 282 67.98 -16.59 -13.99
CA LYS A 282 68.82 -16.52 -15.20
C LYS A 282 70.31 -16.64 -14.90
N ASP A 283 70.74 -16.28 -13.70
CA ASP A 283 72.17 -16.21 -13.33
C ASP A 283 72.75 -17.56 -12.85
N ASP A 284 71.92 -18.48 -12.32
CA ASP A 284 72.32 -19.82 -11.87
C ASP A 284 72.87 -20.77 -12.96
N LYS A 285 72.95 -20.34 -14.23
CA LYS A 285 73.31 -21.21 -15.38
C LYS A 285 74.57 -20.81 -16.15
N LYS A 286 75.48 -20.05 -15.54
CA LYS A 286 76.77 -19.71 -16.17
C LYS A 286 78.00 -20.33 -15.50
N ASP A 287 77.95 -20.67 -14.20
CA ASP A 287 79.15 -20.97 -13.41
C ASP A 287 79.23 -22.40 -12.86
N VAL A 288 79.23 -23.41 -13.76
CA VAL A 288 79.76 -24.76 -13.45
C VAL A 288 80.56 -25.30 -14.65
N LYS A 289 81.79 -24.80 -14.84
CA LYS A 289 82.76 -25.41 -15.78
C LYS A 289 84.23 -25.24 -15.36
N LYS A 290 84.51 -25.58 -14.11
CA LYS A 290 85.79 -25.87 -13.42
C LYS A 290 85.37 -26.41 -12.05
N ASP A 291 85.82 -27.52 -11.50
CA ASP A 291 86.77 -28.57 -11.93
C ASP A 291 86.07 -29.95 -11.68
N VAL A 292 86.43 -31.08 -12.28
CA VAL A 292 87.59 -31.94 -11.97
C VAL A 292 87.92 -32.82 -13.17
N LYS A 293 89.21 -33.01 -13.44
CA LYS A 293 89.79 -34.05 -14.31
C LYS A 293 90.80 -34.83 -13.46
N LYS A 294 91.02 -36.14 -13.74
CA LYS A 294 91.97 -37.07 -13.06
C LYS A 294 91.34 -37.67 -11.77
N GLU A 295 91.37 -38.98 -11.45
CA GLU A 295 91.78 -40.28 -12.07
C GLU A 295 91.10 -41.41 -11.22
N GLU A 296 90.82 -42.66 -11.63
CA GLU A 296 90.61 -43.28 -12.95
C GLU A 296 90.06 -44.74 -12.83
N LYS A 297 89.40 -45.24 -13.90
CA LYS A 297 89.32 -46.67 -14.37
C LYS A 297 88.56 -47.78 -13.58
N LYS A 298 88.02 -48.72 -14.41
CA LYS A 298 87.54 -50.11 -14.15
C LYS A 298 86.21 -50.29 -13.38
N ASP A 299 85.35 -51.30 -13.67
CA ASP A 299 85.22 -52.32 -14.74
C ASP A 299 83.79 -52.97 -14.60
N VAL A 300 83.09 -53.61 -15.56
CA VAL A 300 83.17 -53.73 -17.04
C VAL A 300 81.80 -54.26 -17.57
N LYS A 301 81.43 -54.05 -18.87
CA LYS A 301 80.24 -54.61 -19.62
C LYS A 301 78.85 -54.11 -19.15
N LYS A 302 77.79 -53.95 -19.97
CA LYS A 302 77.38 -54.36 -21.34
C LYS A 302 76.71 -53.12 -22.04
N ASP A 303 76.41 -53.02 -23.34
CA ASP A 303 76.55 -53.90 -24.53
C ASP A 303 76.56 -53.07 -25.86
N GLU A 304 75.88 -53.52 -26.91
CA GLU A 304 75.79 -53.06 -28.30
C GLU A 304 74.65 -52.03 -28.52
N LYS A 305 74.76 -50.94 -29.30
CA LYS A 305 75.39 -50.67 -30.62
C LYS A 305 74.53 -51.07 -31.83
N LYS A 306 73.95 -50.05 -32.48
CA LYS A 306 73.66 -49.98 -33.93
C LYS A 306 73.64 -48.50 -34.32
N ASP A 307 74.81 -47.96 -34.67
CA ASP A 307 75.23 -47.70 -36.06
C ASP A 307 74.29 -46.68 -36.74
N VAL A 308 74.62 -45.39 -36.93
CA VAL A 308 75.81 -44.76 -37.55
C VAL A 308 76.05 -45.36 -38.95
N LYS A 309 76.14 -44.63 -40.07
CA LYS A 309 75.98 -43.20 -40.46
C LYS A 309 76.20 -43.18 -42.00
N LYS A 310 76.19 -41.98 -42.60
CA LYS A 310 76.88 -41.64 -43.87
C LYS A 310 76.05 -41.95 -45.12
N GLU A 311 75.47 -40.91 -45.75
CA GLU A 311 75.95 -40.27 -46.99
C GLU A 311 75.65 -41.13 -48.24
N GLU A 312 75.28 -40.62 -49.41
CA GLU A 312 75.23 -39.23 -49.91
C GLU A 312 74.24 -39.13 -51.09
N LYS A 313 73.73 -37.92 -51.35
CA LYS A 313 73.34 -37.35 -52.67
C LYS A 313 72.36 -38.05 -53.64
N LYS A 314 71.62 -37.13 -54.29
CA LYS A 314 71.01 -37.17 -55.63
C LYS A 314 69.67 -37.90 -55.81
N GLU A 315 68.70 -37.05 -56.14
CA GLU A 315 67.54 -37.34 -56.96
C GLU A 315 67.84 -38.09 -58.27
N GLU A 316 66.75 -38.62 -58.79
CA GLU A 316 66.43 -38.95 -60.18
C GLU A 316 66.73 -40.35 -60.76
N LYS A 317 65.63 -40.87 -61.32
CA LYS A 317 65.48 -41.70 -62.53
C LYS A 317 65.70 -43.21 -62.45
N LYS A 318 64.53 -43.87 -62.40
CA LYS A 318 64.12 -44.98 -63.29
C LYS A 318 65.15 -46.11 -63.51
N LYS A 319 65.05 -47.18 -62.72
CA LYS A 319 64.21 -48.34 -63.08
C LYS A 319 64.00 -49.26 -61.89
#